data_AF-A0A8J2HPI4-F1
#
_entry.id   AF-A0A8J2HPI4-F1
#
_cell.length_a   1.000
_cell.length_b   1.000
_cell.length_c   1.000
_cell.angle_alpha   90.00
_cell.angle_beta   90.00
_cell.angle_gamma   90.00
#
_symmetry.space_group_name_H-M   'P 1'
#
loop_
_entity.id
_entity.type
_entity.pdbx_description
1 polymer ?
#
loop_
_entity_poly.entity_id
_entity_poly.type
_entity_poly.pdbx_seq_one_letter_code
_entity_poly.pdbx_strand_id
1 'polypeptide(L)'
;MTRAINTAHLVAAGLFPPSSSQIWNPDLPWIPIPVHSVPTEEDVMNFAMMSCENYSIDRKKAAQEVDRLLEVIGDVQDFFDYLSLNTGVNHTRPIQGWILYHQLAAYASLGLELEPWTDKIFPDGKLVDISAIEYILQTYTDRMKRLMGGIWIKTFLDHVDDLLSGRNVERKGFFYASNEIQVGAILNTLKVYKPHIPGYASTLIFELHESNNEYYVKVVYINENNHTEFVVPGCESSVCSLETFKRVLKNVTMQNFDIDCGRKGNFTIIDL
;
A
#
# COMPACT_ATOMS: atom_id res chain seq x y z
N MET A 1 14.47 -5.92 -1.64
CA MET A 1 14.45 -4.58 -0.99
C MET A 1 14.87 -4.71 0.47
N THR A 2 16.04 -4.19 0.88
CA THR A 2 16.63 -4.43 2.22
C THR A 2 15.77 -3.90 3.38
N ARG A 3 15.14 -2.72 3.22
CA ARG A 3 14.31 -2.10 4.25
C ARG A 3 13.15 -3.01 4.70
N ALA A 4 12.37 -3.52 3.76
CA ALA A 4 11.22 -4.38 4.06
C ALA A 4 11.62 -5.69 4.76
N ILE A 5 12.74 -6.30 4.34
CA ILE A 5 13.28 -7.52 4.96
C ILE A 5 13.67 -7.26 6.42
N ASN A 6 14.39 -6.16 6.68
CA ASN A 6 14.77 -5.78 8.04
C ASN A 6 13.54 -5.46 8.90
N THR A 7 12.55 -4.74 8.37
CA THR A 7 11.27 -4.50 9.06
C THR A 7 10.59 -5.82 9.41
N ALA A 8 10.51 -6.78 8.50
CA ALA A 8 9.91 -8.09 8.77
C ALA A 8 10.61 -8.82 9.92
N HIS A 9 11.95 -8.81 9.96
CA HIS A 9 12.71 -9.40 11.06
C HIS A 9 12.47 -8.70 12.40
N LEU A 10 12.38 -7.37 12.42
CA LEU A 10 12.08 -6.61 13.63
C LEU A 10 10.66 -6.88 14.14
N VAL A 11 9.67 -6.93 13.24
CA VAL A 11 8.29 -7.30 13.58
C VAL A 11 8.24 -8.74 14.12
N ALA A 12 8.94 -9.68 13.49
CA ALA A 12 9.00 -11.06 13.96
C ALA A 12 9.63 -11.18 15.35
N ALA A 13 10.70 -10.42 15.62
CA ALA A 13 11.33 -10.37 16.94
C ALA A 13 10.38 -9.85 18.03
N GLY A 14 9.52 -8.87 17.70
CA GLY A 14 8.52 -8.34 18.64
C GLY A 14 7.32 -9.26 18.85
N LEU A 15 6.84 -9.92 17.79
CA LEU A 15 5.66 -10.80 17.87
C LEU A 15 5.95 -12.16 18.51
N PHE A 16 7.18 -12.65 18.39
CA PHE A 16 7.54 -14.01 18.77
C PHE A 16 8.77 -14.07 19.67
N PRO A 17 8.70 -13.52 20.90
CA PRO A 17 9.74 -13.73 21.89
C PRO A 17 9.89 -15.23 22.21
N PRO A 18 11.12 -15.73 22.51
CA PRO A 18 11.32 -17.14 22.85
C PRO A 18 10.52 -17.55 24.09
N SER A 19 9.80 -18.67 23.99
CA SER A 19 9.38 -19.41 25.19
C SER A 19 10.59 -20.06 25.89
N SER A 20 10.43 -20.50 27.15
CA SER A 20 11.52 -21.08 27.94
C SER A 20 12.25 -22.24 27.25
N SER A 21 11.54 -23.06 26.47
CA SER A 21 12.13 -24.18 25.71
C SER A 21 12.81 -23.76 24.40
N GLN A 22 12.59 -22.53 23.94
CA GLN A 22 13.16 -21.98 22.70
C GLN A 22 14.36 -21.04 22.97
N ILE A 23 14.69 -20.78 24.24
CA ILE A 23 15.87 -19.99 24.61
C ILE A 23 17.12 -20.80 24.28
N TRP A 24 17.80 -20.39 23.22
CA TRP A 24 19.09 -20.95 22.81
C TRP A 24 20.28 -20.13 23.35
N ASN A 25 20.04 -18.86 23.70
CA ASN A 25 21.03 -17.95 24.29
C ASN A 25 20.37 -17.16 25.44
N PRO A 26 20.88 -17.27 26.69
CA PRO A 26 20.29 -16.59 27.84
C PRO A 26 20.45 -15.06 27.81
N ASP A 27 21.43 -14.53 27.08
CA ASP A 27 21.71 -13.09 26.99
C ASP A 27 21.05 -12.43 25.78
N LEU A 28 20.35 -13.20 24.94
CA LEU A 28 19.71 -12.72 23.72
C LEU A 28 18.29 -13.34 23.60
N PRO A 29 17.24 -12.67 24.11
CA PRO A 29 15.86 -13.16 24.09
C PRO A 29 15.22 -13.01 22.70
N TRP A 30 15.79 -13.70 21.71
CA TRP A 30 15.38 -13.68 20.32
C TRP A 30 15.50 -15.08 19.69
N ILE A 31 14.61 -15.38 18.76
CA ILE A 31 14.65 -16.61 17.95
C ILE A 31 14.75 -16.28 16.46
N PRO A 32 15.50 -17.09 15.68
CA PRO A 32 15.52 -16.94 14.24
C PRO A 32 14.16 -17.30 13.65
N ILE A 33 13.54 -16.34 12.96
CA ILE A 33 12.33 -16.55 12.16
C ILE A 33 12.67 -16.30 10.70
N PRO A 34 12.42 -17.28 9.81
CA PRO A 34 12.73 -17.14 8.40
C PRO A 34 11.86 -16.04 7.77
N VAL A 35 12.52 -15.11 7.07
CA VAL A 35 11.87 -14.12 6.21
C VAL A 35 12.19 -14.49 4.78
N HIS A 36 11.15 -14.75 4.00
CA HIS A 36 11.29 -15.10 2.59
C HIS A 36 11.16 -13.85 1.73
N SER A 37 11.97 -13.76 0.68
CA SER A 37 11.90 -12.72 -0.33
C SER A 37 12.19 -13.32 -1.70
N VAL A 38 11.60 -12.74 -2.73
CA VAL A 38 11.90 -13.07 -4.13
C VAL A 38 12.65 -11.90 -4.80
N PRO A 39 13.37 -12.13 -5.91
CA PRO A 39 13.96 -11.06 -6.70
C PRO A 39 12.90 -10.04 -7.15
N THR A 40 13.32 -8.78 -7.32
CA THR A 40 12.43 -7.68 -7.75
C THR A 40 11.69 -8.03 -9.04
N GLU A 41 12.36 -8.73 -9.96
CA GLU A 41 11.84 -9.13 -11.26
C GLU A 41 10.70 -10.15 -11.20
N GLU A 42 10.64 -10.90 -10.11
CA GLU A 42 9.65 -11.94 -9.86
C GLU A 42 8.55 -11.48 -8.88
N ASP A 43 8.79 -10.36 -8.18
CA ASP A 43 7.88 -9.82 -7.17
C ASP A 43 6.74 -9.00 -7.79
N VAL A 44 5.80 -9.72 -8.40
CA VAL A 44 4.61 -9.12 -9.02
C VAL A 44 3.71 -8.42 -8.00
N MET A 45 3.76 -8.78 -6.72
CA MET A 45 2.91 -8.15 -5.69
C MET A 45 3.38 -6.73 -5.36
N ASN A 46 4.69 -6.51 -5.32
CA ASN A 46 5.23 -5.19 -5.00
C ASN A 46 5.51 -4.33 -6.24
N PHE A 47 5.76 -4.95 -7.40
CA PHE A 47 6.28 -4.24 -8.57
C PHE A 47 5.48 -4.42 -9.86
N ALA A 48 4.21 -4.83 -9.79
CA ALA A 48 3.32 -4.85 -10.96
C ALA A 48 3.30 -3.48 -11.68
N MET A 49 3.28 -2.37 -10.94
CA MET A 49 3.27 -1.04 -11.54
C MET A 49 4.50 -0.76 -12.42
N MET A 50 5.67 -1.32 -12.11
CA MET A 50 6.92 -1.04 -12.83
C MET A 50 7.15 -1.98 -14.02
N SER A 51 6.44 -3.10 -14.06
CA SER A 51 6.70 -4.18 -15.01
C SER A 51 5.57 -4.41 -16.01
N CYS A 52 4.34 -3.97 -15.72
CA CYS A 52 3.18 -4.23 -16.58
C CYS A 52 2.94 -3.14 -17.62
N GLU A 53 2.97 -3.52 -18.90
CA GLU A 53 2.68 -2.63 -20.03
C GLU A 53 1.29 -1.99 -19.92
N ASN A 54 0.26 -2.79 -19.64
CA ASN A 54 -1.11 -2.29 -19.52
C ASN A 54 -1.29 -1.32 -18.35
N TYR A 55 -0.57 -1.52 -17.25
CA TYR A 55 -0.57 -0.57 -16.13
C TYR A 55 0.01 0.77 -16.57
N SER A 56 1.15 0.77 -17.27
CA SER A 56 1.77 1.99 -17.79
C SER A 56 0.82 2.76 -18.72
N ILE A 57 0.11 2.06 -19.61
CA ILE A 57 -0.89 2.66 -20.50
C ILE A 57 -2.02 3.34 -19.70
N ASP A 58 -2.56 2.65 -18.69
CA ASP A 58 -3.65 3.20 -17.88
C ASP A 58 -3.19 4.36 -17.01
N ARG A 59 -1.99 4.25 -16.41
CA ARG A 59 -1.42 5.31 -15.58
C ARG A 59 -1.21 6.60 -16.37
N LYS A 60 -0.72 6.50 -17.62
CA LYS A 60 -0.55 7.66 -18.51
C LYS A 60 -1.89 8.33 -18.84
N LYS A 61 -2.93 7.54 -19.13
CA LYS A 61 -4.28 8.07 -19.37
C LYS A 61 -4.86 8.77 -18.14
N ALA A 62 -4.72 8.15 -16.96
CA ALA A 62 -5.18 8.72 -15.69
C ALA A 62 -4.43 10.01 -15.34
N ALA A 63 -3.11 10.05 -15.56
CA ALA A 63 -2.30 11.25 -15.37
C ALA A 63 -2.80 12.40 -16.26
N GLN A 64 -2.97 12.14 -17.55
CA GLN A 64 -3.44 13.16 -18.50
C GLN A 64 -4.81 13.72 -18.16
N GLU A 65 -5.72 12.90 -17.60
CA GLU A 65 -7.03 13.37 -17.16
C GLU A 65 -6.91 14.31 -15.96
N VAL A 66 -6.09 13.95 -14.97
CA VAL A 66 -5.94 14.74 -13.74
C VAL A 66 -5.09 15.98 -13.95
N ASP A 67 -4.02 15.92 -14.73
CA ASP A 67 -3.18 17.09 -15.04
C ASP A 67 -4.03 18.21 -15.67
N ARG A 68 -4.95 17.87 -16.59
CA ARG A 68 -5.91 18.84 -17.17
C ARG A 68 -6.83 19.48 -16.14
N LEU A 69 -7.24 18.74 -15.12
CA LEU A 69 -8.07 19.27 -14.04
C LEU A 69 -7.26 20.19 -13.12
N LEU A 70 -6.01 19.85 -12.83
CA LEU A 70 -5.14 20.65 -11.96
C LEU A 70 -4.65 21.93 -12.67
N GLU A 71 -4.51 21.93 -14.00
CA GLU A 71 -4.18 23.12 -14.80
C GLU A 71 -5.21 24.24 -14.69
N VAL A 72 -6.49 23.91 -14.46
CA VAL A 72 -7.56 24.91 -14.37
C VAL A 72 -7.85 25.37 -12.95
N ILE A 73 -7.19 24.80 -11.94
CA ILE A 73 -7.33 25.16 -10.54
C ILE A 73 -6.19 26.10 -10.15
N GLY A 74 -6.45 27.42 -10.20
CA GLY A 74 -5.43 28.46 -9.99
C GLY A 74 -4.61 28.28 -8.70
N ASP A 75 -5.27 27.92 -7.59
CA ASP A 75 -4.59 27.67 -6.33
C ASP A 75 -3.54 26.53 -6.45
N VAL A 76 -3.81 25.46 -7.20
CA VAL A 76 -2.84 24.36 -7.40
C VAL A 76 -1.64 24.81 -8.23
N GLN A 77 -1.85 25.62 -9.26
CA GLN A 77 -0.77 26.19 -10.07
C GLN A 77 0.13 27.09 -9.24
N ASP A 78 -0.44 28.01 -8.45
CA ASP A 78 0.33 28.88 -7.56
C ASP A 78 1.18 28.07 -6.57
N PHE A 79 0.68 26.92 -6.12
CA PHE A 79 1.42 26.02 -5.25
C PHE A 79 2.57 25.31 -5.98
N PHE A 80 2.36 24.84 -7.20
CA PHE A 80 3.42 24.24 -8.01
C PHE A 80 4.50 25.24 -8.41
N ASP A 81 4.13 26.49 -8.71
CA ASP A 81 5.07 27.59 -8.92
C ASP A 81 5.88 27.86 -7.66
N TYR A 82 5.23 27.85 -6.48
CA TYR A 82 5.93 27.96 -5.21
C TYR A 82 6.93 26.84 -5.00
N LEU A 83 6.55 25.58 -5.24
CA LEU A 83 7.49 24.46 -5.14
C LEU A 83 8.66 24.64 -6.11
N SER A 84 8.37 24.99 -7.37
CA SER A 84 9.40 25.17 -8.40
C SER A 84 10.42 26.24 -8.08
N LEU A 85 9.95 27.36 -7.51
CA LEU A 85 10.82 28.46 -7.08
C LEU A 85 11.79 28.02 -5.97
N ASN A 86 11.33 27.21 -5.02
CA ASN A 86 12.14 26.85 -3.85
C ASN A 86 12.99 25.59 -4.06
N THR A 87 12.57 24.66 -4.92
CA THR A 87 13.34 23.43 -5.20
C THR A 87 14.27 23.58 -6.41
N GLY A 88 14.02 24.55 -7.28
CA GLY A 88 14.73 24.70 -8.57
C GLY A 88 14.36 23.63 -9.61
N VAL A 89 13.32 22.82 -9.35
CA VAL A 89 12.81 21.78 -10.25
C VAL A 89 11.43 22.20 -10.75
N ASN A 90 11.13 21.99 -12.03
CA ASN A 90 9.81 22.31 -12.57
C ASN A 90 8.73 21.34 -12.04
N HIS A 91 7.94 21.77 -11.05
CA HIS A 91 6.81 21.02 -10.52
C HIS A 91 5.55 21.29 -11.35
N THR A 92 4.95 20.24 -11.88
CA THR A 92 3.70 20.31 -12.67
C THR A 92 2.73 19.17 -12.35
N ARG A 93 3.17 18.14 -11.62
CA ARG A 93 2.41 16.91 -11.40
C ARG A 93 2.40 16.46 -9.94
N PRO A 94 1.32 15.80 -9.47
CA PRO A 94 1.21 15.30 -8.10
C PRO A 94 2.36 14.39 -7.63
N ILE A 95 2.89 13.53 -8.51
CA ILE A 95 4.01 12.65 -8.18
C ILE A 95 5.24 13.42 -7.69
N GLN A 96 5.49 14.63 -8.18
CA GLN A 96 6.63 15.43 -7.76
C GLN A 96 6.42 15.98 -6.34
N GLY A 97 5.18 16.33 -5.99
CA GLY A 97 4.81 16.64 -4.61
C GLY A 97 4.99 15.44 -3.69
N TRP A 98 4.55 14.25 -4.13
CA TRP A 98 4.74 12.99 -3.41
C TRP A 98 6.21 12.67 -3.15
N ILE A 99 7.08 12.82 -4.16
CA ILE A 99 8.54 12.63 -4.00
C ILE A 99 9.10 13.63 -2.99
N LEU A 100 8.75 14.91 -3.12
CA LEU A 100 9.22 15.97 -2.22
C LEU A 100 8.78 15.71 -0.78
N TYR A 101 7.52 15.33 -0.55
CA TYR A 101 7.03 14.97 0.78
C TYR A 101 7.89 13.89 1.42
N HIS A 102 8.12 12.78 0.70
CA HIS A 102 8.89 11.65 1.25
C HIS A 102 10.34 12.01 1.52
N GLN A 103 10.93 12.91 0.73
CA GLN A 103 12.27 13.44 0.99
C GLN A 103 12.30 14.29 2.27
N LEU A 104 11.35 15.22 2.44
CA LEU A 104 11.25 16.05 3.64
C LEU A 104 10.96 15.20 4.89
N ALA A 105 10.06 14.22 4.79
CA ALA A 105 9.76 13.27 5.86
C ALA A 105 10.99 12.45 6.27
N ALA A 106 11.79 11.99 5.31
CA ALA A 106 13.03 11.29 5.58
C ALA A 106 14.02 12.18 6.36
N TYR A 107 14.25 13.43 5.92
CA TYR A 107 15.13 14.37 6.63
C TYR A 107 14.61 14.70 8.03
N ALA A 108 13.33 14.99 8.18
CA ALA A 108 12.71 15.27 9.46
C ALA A 108 12.84 14.07 10.42
N SER A 109 12.68 12.84 9.93
CA SER A 109 12.83 11.62 10.75
C SER A 109 14.25 11.39 11.27
N LEU A 110 15.26 11.99 10.63
CA LEU A 110 16.66 11.99 11.08
C LEU A 110 16.97 13.14 12.04
N GLY A 111 15.99 13.99 12.36
CA GLY A 111 16.17 15.19 13.16
C GLY A 111 16.97 16.30 12.45
N LEU A 112 17.03 16.25 11.11
CA LEU A 112 17.67 17.30 10.32
C LEU A 112 16.75 18.52 10.21
N GLU A 113 17.34 19.71 10.30
CA GLU A 113 16.62 20.96 10.09
C GLU A 113 16.24 21.09 8.61
N LEU A 114 14.96 21.36 8.35
CA LEU A 114 14.46 21.65 7.02
C LEU A 114 14.60 23.13 6.70
N GLU A 115 14.63 23.47 5.41
CA GLU A 115 14.70 24.87 5.01
C GLU A 115 13.40 25.62 5.40
N PRO A 116 13.48 26.90 5.82
CA PRO A 116 12.32 27.64 6.36
C PRO A 116 11.10 27.73 5.43
N TRP A 117 11.30 27.64 4.13
CA TRP A 117 10.21 27.67 3.15
C TRP A 117 9.30 26.43 3.26
N THR A 118 9.77 25.35 3.89
CA THR A 118 9.03 24.10 4.05
C THR A 118 7.98 24.15 5.16
N ASP A 119 8.14 25.04 6.14
CA ASP A 119 7.25 25.17 7.32
C ASP A 119 5.78 25.39 6.97
N LYS A 120 5.51 26.00 5.82
CA LYS A 120 4.14 26.30 5.38
C LYS A 120 3.49 25.19 4.57
N ILE A 121 4.22 24.13 4.24
CA ILE A 121 3.77 23.03 3.36
C ILE A 121 3.98 21.63 3.95
N PHE A 122 4.75 21.49 5.02
CA PHE A 122 5.12 20.23 5.67
C PHE A 122 5.14 20.44 7.21
N PRO A 123 4.79 19.45 8.05
CA PRO A 123 4.38 18.08 7.71
C PRO A 123 2.95 17.96 7.18
N ASP A 124 2.15 19.03 7.32
CA ASP A 124 0.74 19.07 6.94
C ASP A 124 0.47 20.08 5.83
N GLY A 125 -0.77 20.08 5.33
CA GLY A 125 -1.26 21.04 4.36
C GLY A 125 -1.08 20.58 2.93
N LYS A 126 -0.90 21.52 2.01
CA LYS A 126 -1.12 21.27 0.58
C LYS A 126 -0.15 20.29 -0.06
N LEU A 127 1.07 20.13 0.49
CA LEU A 127 1.99 19.10 0.01
C LEU A 127 1.44 17.71 0.31
N VAL A 128 0.85 17.50 1.50
CA VAL A 128 0.18 16.24 1.88
C VAL A 128 -1.01 16.00 0.97
N ASP A 129 -1.86 17.02 0.75
CA ASP A 129 -3.06 16.87 -0.08
C ASP A 129 -2.71 16.43 -1.50
N ILE A 130 -1.72 17.09 -2.12
CA ILE A 130 -1.28 16.74 -3.47
C ILE A 130 -0.60 15.37 -3.49
N SER A 131 0.21 15.04 -2.48
CA SER A 131 0.85 13.73 -2.37
C SER A 131 -0.16 12.61 -2.18
N ALA A 132 -1.25 12.86 -1.45
CA ALA A 132 -2.31 11.91 -1.20
C ALA A 132 -3.11 11.56 -2.47
N ILE A 133 -3.19 12.49 -3.44
CA ILE A 133 -3.79 12.23 -4.77
C ILE A 133 -3.01 11.17 -5.53
N GLU A 134 -1.68 11.10 -5.37
CA GLU A 134 -0.85 10.15 -6.11
C GLU A 134 -1.25 8.69 -5.82
N TYR A 135 -1.63 8.34 -4.59
CA TYR A 135 -2.13 7.00 -4.26
C TYR A 135 -3.44 6.65 -4.98
N ILE A 136 -4.30 7.65 -5.22
CA ILE A 136 -5.53 7.48 -6.01
C ILE A 136 -5.16 7.26 -7.48
N LEU A 137 -4.24 8.08 -8.02
CA LEU A 137 -3.78 7.98 -9.41
C LEU A 137 -3.14 6.63 -9.73
N GLN A 138 -2.41 6.06 -8.79
CA GLN A 138 -1.77 4.73 -8.92
C GLN A 138 -2.78 3.58 -8.90
N THR A 139 -4.03 3.84 -8.55
CA THR A 139 -5.10 2.83 -8.53
C THR A 139 -6.41 3.38 -9.13
N TYR A 140 -6.27 4.22 -10.16
CA TYR A 140 -7.38 4.95 -10.75
C TYR A 140 -8.39 4.03 -11.45
N THR A 141 -7.92 3.22 -12.41
CA THR A 141 -8.78 2.29 -13.17
C THR A 141 -8.98 0.98 -12.42
N ASP A 142 -10.05 0.24 -12.72
CA ASP A 142 -10.26 -1.09 -12.12
C ASP A 142 -9.15 -2.08 -12.49
N ARG A 143 -8.53 -1.95 -13.67
CA ARG A 143 -7.36 -2.75 -14.05
C ARG A 143 -6.14 -2.41 -13.18
N MET A 144 -5.88 -1.14 -12.93
CA MET A 144 -4.81 -0.73 -12.00
C MET A 144 -5.09 -1.21 -10.58
N LYS A 145 -6.35 -1.14 -10.12
CA LYS A 145 -6.78 -1.71 -8.83
C LYS A 145 -6.49 -3.21 -8.77
N ARG A 146 -6.83 -3.98 -9.80
CA ARG A 146 -6.52 -5.44 -9.87
C ARG A 146 -5.03 -5.73 -9.79
N LEU A 147 -4.20 -4.97 -10.52
CA LEU A 147 -2.75 -5.17 -10.54
C LEU A 147 -2.03 -4.72 -9.26
N MET A 148 -2.63 -3.82 -8.49
CA MET A 148 -2.09 -3.31 -7.23
C MET A 148 -2.87 -3.92 -6.04
N GLY A 149 -3.78 -3.18 -5.39
CA GLY A 149 -4.49 -3.66 -4.19
C GLY A 149 -5.25 -4.99 -4.37
N GLY A 150 -5.71 -5.28 -5.58
CA GLY A 150 -6.47 -6.48 -5.94
C GLY A 150 -5.66 -7.77 -5.89
N ILE A 151 -4.33 -7.70 -6.07
CA ILE A 151 -3.46 -8.88 -5.94
C ILE A 151 -3.39 -9.33 -4.48
N TRP A 152 -3.32 -8.38 -3.53
CA TRP A 152 -3.32 -8.66 -2.10
C TRP A 152 -4.64 -9.25 -1.63
N ILE A 153 -5.77 -8.71 -2.12
CA ILE A 153 -7.11 -9.25 -1.85
C ILE A 153 -7.21 -10.67 -2.38
N LYS A 154 -6.72 -10.94 -3.60
CA LYS A 154 -6.69 -12.29 -4.18
C LYS A 154 -5.86 -13.24 -3.32
N THR A 155 -4.66 -12.83 -2.91
CA THR A 155 -3.78 -13.63 -2.04
C THR A 155 -4.45 -13.97 -0.70
N PHE A 156 -5.11 -13.01 -0.06
CA PHE A 156 -5.88 -13.28 1.16
C PHE A 156 -6.99 -14.31 0.90
N LEU A 157 -7.79 -14.13 -0.16
CA LEU A 157 -8.88 -15.04 -0.48
C LEU A 157 -8.38 -16.45 -0.85
N ASP A 158 -7.21 -16.57 -1.46
CA ASP A 158 -6.58 -17.86 -1.75
C ASP A 158 -6.19 -18.60 -0.47
N HIS A 159 -5.62 -17.89 0.51
CA HIS A 159 -5.31 -18.48 1.82
C HIS A 159 -6.58 -18.93 2.55
N VAL A 160 -7.67 -18.14 2.44
CA VAL A 160 -8.98 -18.54 2.97
C VAL A 160 -9.47 -19.80 2.26
N ASP A 161 -9.41 -19.87 0.94
CA ASP A 161 -9.87 -21.03 0.18
C ASP A 161 -9.01 -22.28 0.46
N ASP A 162 -7.71 -22.13 0.70
CA ASP A 162 -6.80 -23.20 1.13
C ASP A 162 -7.15 -23.73 2.52
N LEU A 163 -7.50 -22.85 3.45
CA LEU A 163 -7.96 -23.24 4.80
C LEU A 163 -9.28 -24.01 4.71
N LEU A 164 -10.28 -23.45 4.01
CA LEU A 164 -11.63 -24.04 3.91
C LEU A 164 -11.66 -25.37 3.16
N SER A 165 -10.75 -25.55 2.20
CA SER A 165 -10.60 -26.81 1.46
C SER A 165 -9.74 -27.85 2.16
N GLY A 166 -9.15 -27.52 3.32
CA GLY A 166 -8.27 -28.40 4.07
C GLY A 166 -6.86 -28.56 3.49
N ARG A 167 -6.49 -27.74 2.48
CA ARG A 167 -5.14 -27.76 1.88
C ARG A 167 -4.07 -27.19 2.81
N ASN A 168 -4.41 -26.19 3.62
CA ASN A 168 -3.50 -25.60 4.59
C ASN A 168 -4.24 -25.14 5.86
N VAL A 169 -4.33 -26.04 6.84
CA VAL A 169 -5.05 -25.80 8.11
C VAL A 169 -4.12 -25.40 9.27
N GLU A 170 -2.80 -25.58 9.11
CA GLU A 170 -1.83 -25.31 10.17
C GLU A 170 -1.40 -23.85 10.21
N ARG A 171 -1.41 -23.14 9.07
CA ARG A 171 -1.01 -21.73 9.02
C ARG A 171 -2.11 -20.85 9.59
N LYS A 172 -1.80 -20.11 10.66
CA LYS A 172 -2.73 -19.18 11.32
C LYS A 172 -2.55 -17.71 10.92
N GLY A 173 -1.48 -17.38 10.20
CA GLY A 173 -1.19 -16.00 9.81
C GLY A 173 -0.14 -15.93 8.70
N PHE A 174 -0.27 -14.89 7.88
CA PHE A 174 0.64 -14.55 6.80
C PHE A 174 1.04 -13.09 6.95
N PHE A 175 2.34 -12.83 7.00
CA PHE A 175 2.89 -11.50 7.23
C PHE A 175 3.66 -11.06 5.99
N TYR A 176 3.30 -9.89 5.46
CA TYR A 176 3.93 -9.32 4.27
C TYR A 176 4.49 -7.95 4.61
N ALA A 177 5.80 -7.78 4.41
CA ALA A 177 6.46 -6.49 4.53
C ALA A 177 6.57 -5.84 3.14
N SER A 178 6.12 -4.60 3.02
CA SER A 178 5.98 -3.92 1.72
C SER A 178 6.23 -2.41 1.84
N ASN A 179 5.79 -1.63 0.84
CA ASN A 179 5.85 -0.18 0.76
C ASN A 179 4.48 0.43 1.07
N GLU A 180 4.47 1.67 1.53
CA GLU A 180 3.28 2.48 1.79
C GLU A 180 2.36 2.59 0.56
N ILE A 181 2.93 2.54 -0.65
CA ILE A 181 2.17 2.51 -1.90
C ILE A 181 1.19 1.32 -1.97
N GLN A 182 1.56 0.17 -1.41
CA GLN A 182 0.71 -1.01 -1.41
C GLN A 182 -0.42 -0.86 -0.39
N VAL A 183 -0.16 -0.23 0.75
CA VAL A 183 -1.19 0.13 1.73
C VAL A 183 -2.22 1.07 1.10
N GLY A 184 -1.78 2.16 0.48
CA GLY A 184 -2.66 3.09 -0.24
C GLY A 184 -3.45 2.41 -1.35
N ALA A 185 -2.81 1.52 -2.12
CA ALA A 185 -3.46 0.76 -3.18
C ALA A 185 -4.55 -0.18 -2.66
N ILE A 186 -4.30 -0.91 -1.57
CA ILE A 186 -5.31 -1.78 -0.95
C ILE A 186 -6.50 -0.95 -0.45
N LEU A 187 -6.24 0.14 0.28
CA LEU A 187 -7.29 1.03 0.79
C LEU A 187 -8.17 1.59 -0.33
N ASN A 188 -7.56 2.03 -1.44
CA ASN A 188 -8.31 2.60 -2.56
C ASN A 188 -9.07 1.52 -3.34
N THR A 189 -8.49 0.33 -3.49
CA THR A 189 -9.18 -0.83 -4.08
C THR A 189 -10.40 -1.25 -3.25
N LEU A 190 -10.29 -1.21 -1.92
CA LEU A 190 -11.40 -1.43 -1.00
C LEU A 190 -12.41 -0.27 -0.95
N LYS A 191 -12.13 0.85 -1.63
CA LYS A 191 -12.94 2.09 -1.63
C LYS A 191 -13.12 2.71 -0.25
N VAL A 192 -12.12 2.56 0.62
CA VAL A 192 -12.09 3.13 1.98
C VAL A 192 -10.93 4.11 2.19
N TYR A 193 -10.11 4.31 1.16
CA TYR A 193 -9.06 5.32 1.19
C TYR A 193 -9.64 6.72 1.37
N LYS A 194 -9.16 7.40 2.41
CA LYS A 194 -9.28 8.84 2.57
C LYS A 194 -7.92 9.45 2.22
N PRO A 195 -7.82 10.62 1.57
CA PRO A 195 -6.54 11.23 1.25
C PRO A 195 -5.64 11.37 2.48
N HIS A 196 -4.55 10.60 2.53
CA HIS A 196 -3.49 10.69 3.52
C HIS A 196 -2.26 9.91 3.02
N ILE A 197 -1.12 10.12 3.67
CA ILE A 197 0.09 9.35 3.39
C ILE A 197 0.21 8.26 4.45
N PRO A 198 0.27 6.97 4.09
CA PRO A 198 0.43 5.91 5.09
C PRO A 198 1.76 6.08 5.82
N GLY A 199 1.71 6.11 7.15
CA GLY A 199 2.88 6.34 8.00
C GLY A 199 3.84 5.15 8.02
N TYR A 200 5.04 5.35 8.57
CA TYR A 200 5.97 4.26 8.80
C TYR A 200 5.37 3.20 9.72
N ALA A 201 5.62 1.93 9.39
CA ALA A 201 5.05 0.77 10.07
C ALA A 201 3.50 0.72 10.08
N SER A 202 2.83 1.51 9.24
CA SER A 202 1.40 1.36 8.99
C SER A 202 1.10 -0.07 8.51
N THR A 203 -0.01 -0.62 8.99
CA THR A 203 -0.32 -2.04 8.85
C THR A 203 -1.78 -2.23 8.46
N LEU A 204 -2.02 -3.05 7.44
CA LEU A 204 -3.34 -3.56 7.09
C LEU A 204 -3.46 -5.03 7.49
N ILE A 205 -4.56 -5.34 8.18
CA ILE A 205 -4.85 -6.69 8.67
C ILE A 205 -6.17 -7.13 8.05
N PHE A 206 -6.15 -8.28 7.39
CA PHE A 206 -7.36 -9.00 6.96
C PHE A 206 -7.55 -10.19 7.90
N GLU A 207 -8.66 -10.22 8.61
CA GLU A 207 -9.00 -11.28 9.56
C GLU A 207 -10.14 -12.11 9.01
N LEU A 208 -9.98 -13.44 9.04
CA LEU A 208 -11.07 -14.38 8.81
C LEU A 208 -11.63 -14.82 10.16
N HIS A 209 -12.94 -14.64 10.33
CA HIS A 209 -13.69 -15.05 11.52
C HIS A 209 -14.69 -16.14 11.15
N GLU A 210 -14.98 -17.05 12.07
CA GLU A 210 -16.01 -18.08 11.93
C GLU A 210 -17.04 -17.92 13.05
N SER A 211 -18.33 -17.94 12.69
CA SER A 211 -19.45 -17.94 13.63
C SER A 211 -20.60 -18.75 13.07
N ASN A 212 -21.13 -19.71 13.84
CA ASN A 212 -22.24 -20.58 13.43
C ASN A 212 -22.02 -21.26 12.06
N ASN A 213 -20.79 -21.74 11.78
CA ASN A 213 -20.35 -22.32 10.50
C ASN A 213 -20.41 -21.36 9.30
N GLU A 214 -20.51 -20.05 9.54
CA GLU A 214 -20.40 -19.01 8.53
C GLU A 214 -19.11 -18.22 8.71
N TYR A 215 -18.58 -17.72 7.59
CA TYR A 215 -17.29 -17.03 7.55
C TYR A 215 -17.45 -15.54 7.28
N TYR A 216 -16.64 -14.75 7.97
CA TYR A 216 -16.67 -13.30 7.94
C TYR A 216 -15.27 -12.73 7.79
N VAL A 217 -15.17 -11.58 7.13
CA VAL A 217 -13.93 -10.84 6.92
C VAL A 217 -14.02 -9.51 7.64
N LYS A 218 -12.99 -9.21 8.44
CA LYS A 218 -12.75 -7.88 9.01
C LYS A 218 -11.47 -7.30 8.43
N VAL A 219 -11.49 -6.01 8.11
CA VAL A 219 -10.31 -5.27 7.64
C VAL A 219 -9.96 -4.19 8.65
N VAL A 220 -8.75 -4.24 9.19
CA VAL A 220 -8.24 -3.28 10.17
C VAL A 220 -7.05 -2.53 9.58
N TYR A 221 -7.02 -1.21 9.76
CA TYR A 221 -5.90 -0.36 9.42
C TYR A 221 -5.34 0.31 10.66
N ILE A 222 -4.06 0.08 10.89
CA ILE A 222 -3.29 0.70 11.96
C ILE A 222 -2.34 1.70 11.31
N ASN A 223 -2.48 2.96 11.69
CA ASN A 223 -1.59 4.04 11.25
C ASN A 223 -1.28 4.92 12.44
N GLU A 224 -0.01 4.94 12.85
CA GLU A 224 0.44 5.57 14.08
C GLU A 224 -0.37 5.05 15.29
N ASN A 225 -1.08 5.92 16.00
CA ASN A 225 -1.91 5.54 17.15
C ASN A 225 -3.36 5.20 16.77
N ASN A 226 -3.74 5.38 15.50
CA ASN A 226 -5.10 5.19 15.04
C ASN A 226 -5.34 3.73 14.62
N HIS A 227 -6.43 3.16 15.14
CA HIS A 227 -6.90 1.83 14.81
C HIS A 227 -8.28 1.96 14.17
N THR A 228 -8.39 1.64 12.89
CA THR A 228 -9.62 1.81 12.12
C THR A 228 -10.12 0.46 11.62
N GLU A 229 -11.30 0.04 12.05
CA GLU A 229 -12.03 -1.06 11.40
C GLU A 229 -12.85 -0.50 10.24
N PHE A 230 -12.69 -1.06 9.05
CA PHE A 230 -13.40 -0.58 7.87
C PHE A 230 -14.72 -1.30 7.62
N VAL A 231 -15.75 -0.53 7.33
CA VAL A 231 -16.96 -1.02 6.65
C VAL A 231 -16.69 -0.92 5.15
N VAL A 232 -16.40 -2.05 4.51
CA VAL A 232 -16.17 -2.10 3.06
C VAL A 232 -17.48 -1.75 2.34
N PRO A 233 -17.50 -0.80 1.39
CA PRO A 233 -18.73 -0.41 0.69
C PRO A 233 -19.45 -1.62 0.07
N GLY A 234 -20.73 -1.79 0.45
CA GLY A 234 -21.56 -2.92 0.08
C GLY A 234 -21.65 -4.03 1.14
N CYS A 235 -20.85 -3.95 2.21
CA CYS A 235 -21.04 -4.70 3.44
C CYS A 235 -21.91 -3.89 4.43
N GLU A 236 -22.63 -4.58 5.32
CA GLU A 236 -23.54 -3.95 6.29
C GLU A 236 -22.81 -3.44 7.55
N SER A 237 -21.66 -4.02 7.88
CA SER A 237 -20.86 -3.67 9.08
C SER A 237 -19.36 -3.89 8.83
N SER A 238 -18.51 -3.63 9.85
CA SER A 238 -17.07 -3.91 9.77
C SER A 238 -16.73 -5.41 9.76
N VAL A 239 -17.72 -6.26 10.05
CA VAL A 239 -17.64 -7.72 9.94
C VAL A 239 -18.48 -8.15 8.75
N CYS A 240 -17.85 -8.30 7.60
CA CYS A 240 -18.54 -8.57 6.34
C CYS A 240 -18.62 -10.07 6.06
N SER A 241 -19.77 -10.61 5.65
CA SER A 241 -19.82 -12.02 5.25
C SER A 241 -18.84 -12.29 4.10
N LEU A 242 -18.12 -13.42 4.15
CA LEU A 242 -17.11 -13.76 3.14
C LEU A 242 -17.69 -13.76 1.73
N GLU A 243 -18.92 -14.24 1.56
CA GLU A 243 -19.64 -14.21 0.29
C GLU A 243 -19.87 -12.78 -0.21
N THR A 244 -20.36 -11.88 0.66
CA THR A 244 -20.57 -10.47 0.30
C THR A 244 -19.25 -9.80 -0.02
N PHE A 245 -18.20 -10.03 0.77
CA PHE A 245 -16.87 -9.50 0.55
C PHE A 245 -16.33 -9.90 -0.83
N LYS A 246 -16.41 -11.19 -1.20
CA LYS A 246 -16.04 -11.69 -2.54
C LYS A 246 -16.88 -11.02 -3.64
N ARG A 247 -18.19 -10.86 -3.42
CA ARG A 247 -19.13 -10.27 -4.39
C ARG A 247 -18.86 -8.79 -4.66
N VAL A 248 -18.69 -7.97 -3.62
CA VAL A 248 -18.54 -6.51 -3.77
C VAL A 248 -17.18 -6.12 -4.35
N LEU A 249 -16.15 -6.94 -4.14
CA LEU A 249 -14.80 -6.72 -4.66
C LEU A 249 -14.53 -7.46 -5.99
N LYS A 250 -15.49 -8.20 -6.54
CA LYS A 250 -15.32 -9.07 -7.72
C LYS A 250 -14.58 -8.42 -8.89
N ASN A 251 -14.88 -7.16 -9.21
CA ASN A 251 -14.32 -6.46 -10.38
C ASN A 251 -12.89 -5.96 -10.17
N VAL A 252 -12.46 -5.85 -8.90
CA VAL A 252 -11.17 -5.30 -8.50
C VAL A 252 -10.25 -6.32 -7.84
N THR A 253 -10.74 -7.53 -7.56
CA THR A 253 -9.91 -8.68 -7.19
C THR A 253 -9.21 -9.26 -8.42
N MET A 254 -7.89 -9.45 -8.33
CA MET A 254 -7.08 -10.00 -9.42
C MET A 254 -7.55 -11.43 -9.78
N GLN A 255 -7.80 -11.68 -11.07
CA GLN A 255 -8.21 -13.00 -11.58
C GLN A 255 -7.10 -13.66 -12.39
N ASN A 256 -6.50 -12.91 -13.33
CA ASN A 256 -5.42 -13.39 -14.17
C ASN A 256 -4.41 -12.25 -14.36
N PHE A 257 -3.25 -12.43 -13.73
CA PHE A 257 -2.19 -11.43 -13.75
C PHE A 257 -1.71 -11.15 -15.17
N ASP A 258 -1.46 -12.17 -15.99
CA ASP A 258 -0.89 -11.98 -17.33
C ASP A 258 -1.85 -11.25 -18.28
N ILE A 259 -3.16 -11.49 -18.16
CA ILE A 259 -4.17 -10.76 -18.94
C ILE A 259 -4.20 -9.28 -18.53
N ASP A 260 -4.27 -8.99 -17.22
CA ASP A 260 -4.32 -7.60 -16.75
C ASP A 260 -2.98 -6.89 -17.01
N CYS A 261 -1.85 -7.57 -16.81
CA CYS A 261 -0.50 -7.02 -16.96
C CYS A 261 -0.13 -6.75 -18.42
N GLY A 262 -0.56 -7.64 -19.32
CA GLY A 262 -0.09 -7.64 -20.71
C GLY A 262 1.37 -8.09 -20.79
N ARG A 263 2.16 -7.45 -21.65
CA ARG A 263 3.60 -7.76 -21.74
C ARG A 263 4.31 -7.27 -20.48
N LYS A 264 5.15 -8.13 -19.90
CA LYS A 264 6.12 -7.72 -18.88
C LYS A 264 7.25 -6.96 -19.59
N GLY A 265 7.34 -5.67 -19.33
CA GLY A 265 8.41 -4.80 -19.82
C GLY A 265 9.67 -4.88 -18.96
N ASN A 266 10.73 -4.19 -19.39
CA ASN A 266 11.86 -3.93 -18.51
C ASN A 266 11.38 -3.08 -17.34
N PHE A 267 11.92 -3.35 -16.14
CA PHE A 267 11.71 -2.54 -14.95
C PHE A 267 12.13 -1.11 -15.24
N THR A 268 11.15 -0.32 -15.62
CA THR A 268 11.30 1.10 -15.78
C THR A 268 10.62 1.67 -14.56
N ILE A 269 11.35 2.50 -13.82
CA ILE A 269 10.66 3.55 -13.07
C ILE A 269 9.88 4.24 -14.18
N ILE A 270 8.56 4.00 -14.21
CA ILE A 270 7.68 4.60 -15.22
C ILE A 270 8.14 6.05 -15.31
N ASP A 271 8.30 6.59 -16.53
CA ASP A 271 8.44 8.02 -16.75
C ASP A 271 7.18 8.68 -16.17
N LEU A 272 7.22 8.88 -14.85
CA LEU A 272 6.18 9.38 -13.97
C LEU A 272 6.11 10.88 -14.13
#